data_AF-A0AAD5MDN8-F1
#
_entry.id   AF-A0AAD5MDN8-F1
#
_cell.length_a   1.000
_cell.length_b   1.000
_cell.length_c   1.000
_cell.angle_alpha   90.00
_cell.angle_beta   90.00
_cell.angle_gamma   90.00
#
_symmetry.space_group_name_H-M   'P 1'
#
loop_
_entity.id
_entity.type
_entity.pdbx_description
1 polymer ?
#
loop_
_entity_poly.entity_id
_entity_poly.type
_entity_poly.pdbx_seq_one_letter_code
_entity_poly.pdbx_strand_id
1 'polypeptide(L)'
;MSTTYKDEATSLWLTRGGKRPLSEPICGYSGTECPKTFWDEDIIYVAIGVALFGIFVFAVIAFIIYLIRVRKLEQEQQRLLWQIPYLKLTKPSDTAM
;
A
#
# COMPACT_ATOMS: atom_id res chain seq x y z
N MET A 1 43.53 46.87 -36.66
CA MET A 1 42.42 46.02 -37.15
C MET A 1 42.55 44.66 -36.50
N SER A 2 41.75 44.39 -35.46
CA SER A 2 41.76 43.14 -34.71
C SER A 2 41.22 41.99 -35.56
N THR A 3 42.11 41.18 -36.13
CA THR A 3 41.77 40.10 -37.05
C THR A 3 42.31 38.77 -36.55
N THR A 4 41.80 38.24 -35.45
CA THR A 4 41.97 36.80 -35.15
C THR A 4 40.85 36.23 -34.27
N TYR A 5 39.61 36.60 -34.55
CA TYR A 5 38.45 35.82 -34.10
C TYR A 5 37.63 35.45 -35.33
N LYS A 6 37.54 34.15 -35.62
CA LYS A 6 36.70 33.61 -36.71
C LYS A 6 35.48 32.93 -36.10
N ASP A 7 35.71 31.89 -35.30
CA ASP A 7 34.65 31.05 -34.76
C ASP A 7 34.96 30.61 -33.33
N GLU A 8 33.94 30.45 -32.48
CA GLU A 8 34.12 30.01 -31.08
C GLU A 8 34.71 28.59 -30.99
N ALA A 9 34.34 27.71 -31.91
CA ALA A 9 34.79 26.32 -31.94
C ALA A 9 36.30 26.20 -32.19
N THR A 10 36.82 26.99 -33.13
CA THR A 10 38.23 26.93 -33.58
C THR A 10 39.15 27.83 -32.76
N SER A 11 38.63 28.92 -32.18
CA SER A 11 39.43 29.89 -31.42
C SER A 11 39.41 29.68 -29.90
N LEU A 12 38.27 29.33 -29.31
CA LEU A 12 38.12 29.22 -27.85
C LEU A 12 38.04 27.76 -27.39
N TRP A 13 37.30 26.93 -28.11
CA TRP A 13 36.99 25.56 -27.71
C TRP A 13 37.81 24.49 -28.44
N LEU A 14 38.93 24.86 -29.07
CA LEU A 14 39.78 23.93 -29.83
C LEU A 14 40.27 22.75 -28.97
N THR A 15 40.64 23.02 -27.72
CA THR A 15 41.08 22.01 -26.73
C THR A 15 39.97 21.06 -26.29
N ARG A 16 38.71 21.40 -26.56
CA ARG A 16 37.51 20.61 -26.24
C ARG A 16 36.79 20.11 -27.49
N GLY A 17 37.54 19.90 -28.58
CA GLY A 17 37.00 19.39 -29.84
C GLY A 17 36.00 20.33 -30.51
N GLY A 18 36.11 21.64 -30.26
CA GLY A 18 35.26 22.67 -30.82
C GLY A 18 33.85 22.75 -30.21
N LYS A 19 33.56 21.98 -29.15
CA LYS A 19 32.25 22.01 -28.48
C LYS A 19 32.27 22.95 -27.29
N ARG A 20 31.36 23.92 -27.31
CA ARG A 20 31.09 24.78 -26.14
C ARG A 20 30.52 23.92 -25.00
N PRO A 21 31.14 23.93 -23.81
CA PRO A 21 30.58 23.24 -22.66
C PRO A 21 29.27 23.90 -22.22
N LEU A 22 28.40 23.12 -21.61
CA LEU A 22 27.20 23.64 -20.97
C LEU A 22 27.61 24.61 -19.87
N SER A 23 26.99 25.79 -19.81
CA SER A 23 27.30 26.81 -18.81
C SER A 23 27.05 26.30 -17.40
N GLU A 24 26.06 25.43 -17.25
CA GLU A 24 25.71 24.73 -16.02
C GLU A 24 25.78 23.21 -16.28
N PRO A 25 26.28 22.39 -15.35
CA PRO A 25 26.28 20.94 -15.49
C PRO A 25 24.86 20.34 -15.49
N ILE A 26 24.69 19.19 -16.14
CA ILE A 26 23.39 18.51 -16.34
C ILE A 26 22.64 18.21 -15.02
N CYS A 27 23.37 18.03 -13.92
CA CYS A 27 22.80 17.76 -12.60
C CYS A 27 23.10 18.84 -11.57
N GLY A 28 23.31 20.08 -12.02
CA GLY A 28 23.66 21.22 -11.18
C GLY A 28 25.05 21.08 -10.53
N TYR A 29 25.57 22.18 -10.00
CA TYR A 29 26.92 22.20 -9.40
C TYR A 29 27.02 21.41 -8.10
N SER A 30 25.88 21.21 -7.42
CA SER A 30 25.74 20.44 -6.19
C SER A 30 25.58 18.93 -6.44
N GLY A 31 25.25 18.52 -7.67
CA GLY A 31 24.92 17.13 -8.00
C GLY A 31 23.56 16.66 -7.45
N THR A 32 22.82 17.56 -6.79
CA THR A 32 21.49 17.32 -6.20
C THR A 32 20.34 17.60 -7.16
N GLU A 33 20.62 18.24 -8.29
CA GLU A 33 19.61 18.71 -9.25
C GLU A 33 19.29 17.67 -10.33
N CYS A 34 19.89 16.47 -10.26
CA CYS A 34 19.42 15.37 -11.12
C CYS A 34 17.94 15.09 -10.78
N PRO A 35 17.09 14.80 -11.78
CA PRO A 35 15.72 14.38 -11.53
C PRO A 35 15.76 13.09 -10.72
N LYS A 36 15.40 13.18 -9.43
CA LYS A 36 15.23 12.00 -8.57
C LYS A 36 14.09 11.17 -9.11
N THR A 37 14.25 9.86 -9.07
CA THR A 37 13.13 8.99 -9.43
C THR A 37 12.09 9.02 -8.32
N PHE A 38 10.82 8.82 -8.67
CA PHE A 38 9.70 8.75 -7.70
C PHE A 38 9.98 7.77 -6.55
N TRP A 39 10.79 6.75 -6.80
CA TRP A 39 11.19 5.75 -5.82
C TRP A 39 12.17 6.28 -4.77
N ASP A 40 12.98 7.30 -5.06
CA ASP A 40 14.01 7.76 -4.12
C ASP A 40 13.47 8.69 -3.04
N GLU A 41 12.37 9.40 -3.32
CA GLU A 41 11.85 10.44 -2.42
C GLU A 41 10.61 9.97 -1.62
N ASP A 42 9.75 9.14 -2.23
CA ASP A 42 8.43 8.83 -1.67
C ASP A 42 8.23 7.38 -1.20
N ILE A 43 9.24 6.49 -1.34
CA ILE A 43 9.13 5.08 -0.90
C ILE A 43 8.69 4.96 0.55
N ILE A 44 9.14 5.86 1.43
CA ILE A 44 8.86 5.80 2.86
C ILE A 44 7.36 5.96 3.12
N TYR A 45 6.70 6.91 2.45
CA TYR A 45 5.26 7.14 2.59
C TYR A 45 4.44 6.00 2.02
N VAL A 46 4.87 5.46 0.87
CA VAL A 46 4.22 4.29 0.25
C VAL A 46 4.32 3.06 1.15
N ALA A 47 5.48 2.82 1.77
CA ALA A 47 5.69 1.70 2.68
C ALA A 47 4.79 1.79 3.93
N ILE A 48 4.66 2.98 4.52
CA ILE A 48 3.75 3.22 5.65
C ILE A 48 2.30 2.99 5.24
N GLY A 49 1.89 3.49 4.07
CA GLY A 49 0.54 3.30 3.54
C GLY A 49 0.18 1.84 3.37
N VAL A 50 1.08 1.04 2.77
CA VAL A 50 0.89 -0.40 2.59
C VAL A 50 0.83 -1.13 3.93
N ALA A 51 1.67 -0.77 4.90
CA ALA A 51 1.68 -1.38 6.22
C ALA A 51 0.35 -1.13 6.96
N LEU A 52 -0.12 0.12 6.99
CA LEU A 52 -1.39 0.48 7.62
C LEU A 52 -2.58 -0.21 6.95
N PHE A 53 -2.59 -0.25 5.63
CA PHE A 53 -3.64 -0.94 4.88
C PHE A 53 -3.63 -2.45 5.17
N GLY A 54 -2.45 -3.08 5.23
CA GLY A 54 -2.30 -4.48 5.59
C GLY A 54 -2.84 -4.80 6.99
N ILE A 55 -2.52 -3.95 7.98
CA ILE A 55 -3.05 -4.09 9.35
C ILE A 55 -4.57 -3.94 9.37
N PHE A 56 -5.11 -2.96 8.64
CA PHE A 56 -6.55 -2.73 8.56
C PHE A 56 -7.28 -3.94 7.96
N VAL A 57 -6.79 -4.46 6.84
CA VAL A 57 -7.37 -5.66 6.19
C VAL A 57 -7.31 -6.86 7.14
N PHE A 58 -6.18 -7.07 7.82
CA PHE A 58 -6.05 -8.16 8.79
C PHE A 58 -7.04 -8.03 9.95
N ALA A 59 -7.20 -6.82 10.49
CA ALA A 59 -8.16 -6.55 11.56
C ALA A 59 -9.60 -6.82 11.12
N VAL A 60 -9.98 -6.42 9.91
CA VAL A 60 -11.32 -6.68 9.34
C VAL A 60 -11.56 -8.19 9.20
N ILE A 61 -10.59 -8.94 8.66
CA ILE A 61 -10.70 -10.39 8.52
C ILE A 61 -10.86 -11.05 9.90
N ALA A 62 -10.01 -10.68 10.86
CA ALA A 62 -10.08 -11.21 12.23
C ALA A 62 -11.43 -10.90 12.88
N PHE A 63 -11.96 -9.70 12.69
CA PHE A 63 -13.26 -9.29 13.20
C PHE A 63 -14.40 -10.10 12.58
N ILE A 64 -14.39 -10.32 11.26
CA ILE A 64 -15.40 -11.15 10.57
C ILE A 64 -15.36 -12.58 11.12
N ILE A 65 -14.17 -13.18 11.26
CA ILE A 65 -14.02 -14.53 11.82
C ILE A 65 -14.58 -14.59 13.24
N TYR A 66 -14.26 -13.59 14.07
CA TYR A 66 -14.77 -13.49 15.43
C TYR A 66 -16.31 -13.44 15.45
N LEU A 67 -16.91 -12.57 14.65
CA LEU A 67 -18.38 -12.46 14.56
C LEU A 67 -19.04 -13.78 14.13
N ILE A 68 -18.46 -14.49 13.16
CA ILE A 68 -18.98 -15.80 12.74
C ILE A 68 -18.92 -16.80 13.89
N ARG A 69 -17.81 -16.83 14.65
CA ARG A 69 -17.69 -17.72 15.82
C ARG A 69 -18.71 -17.41 16.89
N VAL A 70 -18.89 -16.13 17.23
CA VAL A 70 -19.89 -15.70 18.23
C VAL A 70 -21.29 -16.10 17.79
N ARG A 71 -21.67 -15.83 16.54
CA ARG A 71 -22.97 -16.22 15.99
C ARG A 71 -23.20 -17.72 16.02
N LYS A 72 -22.17 -18.54 15.75
CA LYS A 72 -22.28 -20.00 15.85
C LYS A 72 -22.55 -20.45 17.28
N LEU A 73 -21.86 -19.87 18.27
CA LEU A 73 -22.06 -20.18 19.68
C LEU A 73 -23.47 -19.78 20.14
N GLU A 74 -23.98 -18.62 19.72
CA GLU A 74 -25.35 -18.18 20.01
C GLU A 74 -26.39 -19.17 19.43
N GLN A 75 -26.19 -19.63 18.19
CA GLN A 75 -27.06 -20.61 17.55
C GLN A 75 -27.03 -21.97 18.27
N GLU A 76 -25.88 -22.40 18.78
CA GLU A 76 -25.77 -23.61 19.60
C GLU A 76 -26.53 -23.48 20.91
N GLN A 77 -26.42 -22.34 21.59
CA GLN A 77 -27.18 -22.08 22.81
C GLN A 77 -28.70 -22.06 22.56
N GLN A 78 -29.16 -21.37 21.52
CA GLN A 78 -30.57 -21.36 21.14
C GLN A 78 -31.09 -22.77 20.84
N ARG A 79 -30.31 -23.58 20.11
CA ARG A 79 -30.68 -24.97 19.80
C ARG A 79 -30.89 -25.81 21.06
N LEU A 80 -30.03 -25.65 22.07
CA LEU A 80 -30.17 -26.36 23.34
C LEU A 80 -31.44 -25.92 24.10
N LEU A 81 -31.80 -24.64 24.04
CA LEU A 81 -33.04 -24.14 24.68
C LEU A 81 -34.32 -24.68 24.02
N TRP A 82 -34.28 -24.99 22.72
CA TRP A 82 -35.42 -25.57 21.98
C TRP A 82 -35.51 -27.10 22.07
N GLN A 83 -34.51 -27.77 22.65
CA GLN A 83 -34.59 -29.20 22.90
C GLN A 83 -35.49 -29.46 24.10
N ILE A 84 -36.61 -30.16 23.87
CA ILE A 84 -37.49 -30.59 24.95
C ILE A 84 -36.79 -31.77 25.66
N PRO A 85 -36.52 -31.67 26.97
CA PRO A 85 -35.89 -32.77 27.69
C PRO A 85 -36.83 -33.98 27.71
N TYR A 86 -36.30 -35.16 27.38
CA TYR A 86 -37.07 -36.40 27.29
C TYR A 86 -37.79 -36.75 28.60
N LEU A 87 -37.22 -36.34 29.75
CA LEU A 87 -37.81 -36.47 31.07
C LEU A 87 -39.17 -35.77 31.22
N LYS A 88 -39.44 -34.76 30.39
CA LYS A 88 -40.68 -33.98 30.42
C LYS A 88 -41.76 -34.52 29.47
N LEU A 89 -41.45 -35.56 28.68
CA LEU A 89 -42.42 -36.15 27.76
C LEU A 89 -43.43 -37.01 28.56
N THR A 90 -44.70 -36.63 28.48
CA THR A 90 -45.82 -37.44 28.97
C THR A 90 -46.58 -38.03 27.78
N LYS A 91 -47.07 -39.27 27.92
CA LYS A 91 -47.91 -39.89 26.88
C LYS A 91 -49.23 -39.11 26.77
N PRO A 92 -49.72 -38.82 25.56
CA PRO A 92 -51.06 -38.29 25.41
C PRO A 92 -52.07 -39.31 25.96
N SER A 93 -53.07 -38.84 26.70
CA SER A 93 -54.16 -39.69 27.17
C SER A 93 -55.07 -40.03 25.99
N ASP A 94 -55.33 -41.32 25.76
CA ASP A 94 -56.14 -41.85 24.63
C ASP A 94 -57.62 -41.43 24.63
N THR A 95 -58.07 -40.57 25.55
CA THR A 95 -59.46 -40.13 25.72
C THR A 95 -59.76 -38.81 25.02
N ALA A 96 -59.38 -38.69 23.74
CA ALA A 96 -59.80 -37.60 22.87
C ALA A 96 -60.07 -38.14 21.46
N MET A 97 -61.10 -38.99 21.35
CA MET A 97 -61.86 -39.22 20.13
C MET A 97 -63.33 -39.37 20.49
#